data_AF-A0A7C5DDA5-F1
#
_entry.id   AF-A0A7C5DDA5-F1
#
_cell.length_a   1.000
_cell.length_b   1.000
_cell.length_c   1.000
_cell.angle_alpha   90.00
_cell.angle_beta   90.00
_cell.angle_gamma   90.00
#
_symmetry.space_group_name_H-M   'P 1'
#
loop_
_entity.id
_entity.type
_entity.pdbx_description
1 polymer ?
#
loop_
_entity_poly.entity_id
_entity_poly.type
_entity_poly.pdbx_seq_one_letter_code
_entity_poly.pdbx_strand_id
1 'polypeptide(L)'
;MEDIFNSLTTYGYIALFLYSLGGGFFGLIAAGALSYLGKMDIVISMLVVFVANYLGDMLLFYMARYNRQMITPYMQKHRRKFALSQLLVKKYGDFAIFLQKFIYGVKTLVPIAMGLGKYSFLRFGILNIPATALFVLFFGMLSYKGGKHIVALFAQIKETPWIMPLILATLLGGIWWYFHKVTHKR
;
A
#
# COMPACT_ATOMS: atom_id res chain seq x y z
N MET A 1 29.04 16.78 0.81
CA MET A 1 28.23 15.90 -0.07
C MET A 1 27.89 14.59 0.63
N GLU A 2 28.84 13.96 1.34
CA GLU A 2 28.61 12.73 2.12
C GLU A 2 27.50 12.85 3.18
N ASP A 3 27.38 13.99 3.88
CA ASP A 3 26.31 14.20 4.87
C ASP A 3 24.89 14.20 4.27
N ILE A 4 24.73 14.73 3.06
CA ILE A 4 23.45 14.71 2.34
C ILE A 4 23.11 13.28 1.91
N PHE A 5 24.11 12.50 1.49
CA PHE A 5 23.91 11.09 1.12
C PHE A 5 23.61 10.20 2.32
N ASN A 6 24.28 10.39 3.47
CA ASN A 6 23.97 9.68 4.72
C ASN A 6 22.59 10.06 5.28
N SER A 7 22.20 11.34 5.16
CA SER A 7 20.86 11.79 5.51
C SER A 7 19.81 11.12 4.60
N LEU A 8 20.01 11.14 3.28
CA LEU A 8 19.06 10.55 2.33
C LEU A 8 18.92 9.04 2.47
N THR A 9 19.99 8.31 2.75
CA THR A 9 19.93 6.86 2.95
C THR A 9 19.19 6.55 4.25
N THR A 10 19.59 7.10 5.40
CA THR A 10 18.97 6.79 6.69
C THR A 10 17.53 7.29 6.80
N TYR A 11 17.27 8.56 6.46
CA TYR A 11 15.90 9.10 6.50
C TYR A 11 15.01 8.53 5.40
N GLY A 12 15.60 8.10 4.27
CA GLY A 12 14.89 7.43 3.18
C GLY A 12 14.25 6.11 3.63
N TYR A 13 14.97 5.28 4.38
CA TYR A 13 14.41 4.04 4.92
C TYR A 13 13.36 4.29 6.01
N ILE A 14 13.54 5.30 6.85
CA ILE A 14 12.55 5.66 7.88
C ILE A 14 11.25 6.14 7.23
N ALA A 15 11.35 7.05 6.25
CA ALA A 15 10.20 7.52 5.50
C ALA A 15 9.50 6.37 4.75
N LEU A 16 10.28 5.47 4.15
CA LEU A 16 9.77 4.27 3.48
C LEU A 16 9.02 3.35 4.46
N PHE A 17 9.56 3.16 5.67
CA PHE A 17 8.94 2.37 6.72
C PHE A 17 7.59 2.97 7.13
N LEU A 18 7.58 4.24 7.52
CA LEU A 18 6.37 4.93 8.01
C LEU A 18 5.28 4.98 6.94
N TYR A 19 5.65 5.28 5.70
CA TYR A 19 4.71 5.26 4.57
C TYR A 19 4.14 3.85 4.34
N SER A 20 4.99 2.83 4.44
CA SER A 20 4.60 1.45 4.15
C SER A 20 3.73 0.80 5.22
N LEU A 21 3.62 1.39 6.43
CA LEU A 21 2.67 0.93 7.47
C LEU A 21 1.22 0.98 6.99
N GLY A 22 0.83 2.04 6.27
CA GLY A 22 -0.51 2.19 5.70
C GLY A 22 -0.62 1.67 4.26
N GLY A 23 0.51 1.32 3.65
CA GLY A 23 0.54 0.88 2.27
C GLY A 23 1.87 0.99 1.55
N GLY A 24 2.50 -0.15 1.27
CA GLY A 24 3.83 -0.16 0.65
C GLY A 24 3.93 0.09 -0.85
N PHE A 25 2.85 0.02 -1.66
CA PHE A 25 3.00 -0.08 -3.13
C PHE A 25 3.83 1.05 -3.77
N PHE A 26 3.38 2.30 -3.65
CA PHE A 26 4.09 3.43 -4.25
C PHE A 26 5.44 3.70 -3.60
N GLY A 27 5.56 3.47 -2.28
CA GLY A 27 6.82 3.59 -1.56
C GLY A 27 7.86 2.57 -2.05
N LEU A 28 7.44 1.32 -2.25
CA LEU A 28 8.27 0.24 -2.79
C LEU A 28 8.68 0.52 -4.23
N ILE A 29 7.80 1.10 -5.05
CA ILE A 29 8.17 1.51 -6.41
C ILE A 29 9.19 2.66 -6.39
N ALA A 30 8.96 3.67 -5.55
CA ALA A 30 9.90 4.78 -5.41
C ALA A 30 11.27 4.29 -4.90
N ALA A 31 11.28 3.43 -3.87
CA ALA A 31 12.48 2.82 -3.34
C ALA A 31 13.19 1.96 -4.40
N GLY A 32 12.46 1.16 -5.18
CA GLY A 32 13.04 0.38 -6.27
C GLY A 32 13.69 1.24 -7.35
N ALA A 33 13.07 2.36 -7.73
CA ALA A 33 13.65 3.33 -8.66
C ALA A 33 14.88 4.05 -8.08
N LEU A 34 14.85 4.42 -6.81
CA LEU A 34 16.01 5.03 -6.12
C LEU A 34 17.17 4.03 -5.97
N SER A 35 16.86 2.76 -5.73
CA SER A 35 17.85 1.69 -5.71
C SER A 35 18.49 1.45 -7.06
N TYR A 36 17.70 1.52 -8.15
CA TYR A 36 18.26 1.46 -9.51
C TYR A 36 19.28 2.59 -9.77
N LEU A 37 19.07 3.76 -9.18
CA LEU A 37 20.01 4.91 -9.24
C LEU A 37 21.20 4.78 -8.28
N GLY A 38 21.34 3.67 -7.56
CA GLY A 38 22.41 3.47 -6.57
C GLY A 38 22.24 4.30 -5.29
N LYS A 39 21.08 4.92 -5.07
CA LYS A 39 20.83 5.80 -3.90
C LYS A 39 20.34 5.04 -2.66
N MET A 40 19.78 3.84 -2.84
CA MET A 40 19.30 2.98 -1.77
C MET A 40 19.62 1.53 -2.09
N ASP A 41 19.77 0.69 -1.07
CA ASP A 41 19.90 -0.74 -1.25
C ASP A 41 18.52 -1.37 -1.44
N ILE A 42 18.35 -2.18 -2.49
CA ILE A 42 17.06 -2.79 -2.84
C ILE A 42 16.66 -3.86 -1.82
N VAL A 43 17.62 -4.61 -1.28
CA VAL A 43 17.37 -5.68 -0.31
C VAL A 43 16.90 -5.05 1.01
N ILE A 44 17.61 -4.03 1.50
CA ILE A 44 17.20 -3.29 2.70
C ILE A 44 15.84 -2.63 2.49
N SER A 45 15.61 -2.01 1.34
CA SER A 45 14.31 -1.39 1.00
C SER A 45 13.17 -2.39 1.04
N MET A 46 13.36 -3.57 0.43
CA MET A 46 12.37 -4.64 0.45
C MET A 46 12.13 -5.16 1.87
N LEU A 47 13.18 -5.37 2.67
CA LEU A 47 13.02 -5.80 4.07
C LEU A 47 12.25 -4.77 4.91
N VAL A 48 12.57 -3.48 4.77
CA VAL A 48 11.87 -2.39 5.46
C VAL A 48 10.38 -2.39 5.09
N VAL A 49 10.06 -2.45 3.79
CA VAL A 49 8.66 -2.49 3.32
C VAL A 49 7.96 -3.75 3.80
N PHE A 50 8.63 -4.89 3.81
CA PHE A 50 8.09 -6.16 4.31
C PHE A 50 7.70 -6.05 5.78
N VAL A 51 8.62 -5.59 6.64
CA VAL A 51 8.36 -5.43 8.08
C VAL A 51 7.25 -4.41 8.32
N ALA A 52 7.28 -3.27 7.63
CA ALA A 52 6.26 -2.23 7.76
C ALA A 52 4.86 -2.73 7.36
N ASN A 53 4.71 -3.41 6.21
CA ASN A 53 3.40 -3.92 5.79
C ASN A 53 2.92 -5.04 6.72
N TYR A 54 3.82 -5.93 7.16
CA TYR A 54 3.46 -6.98 8.11
C TYR A 54 2.94 -6.41 9.42
N LEU A 55 3.66 -5.44 10.00
CA LEU A 55 3.26 -4.76 11.24
C LEU A 55 1.97 -3.97 11.05
N GLY A 56 1.84 -3.22 9.95
CA GLY A 56 0.62 -2.49 9.63
C GLY A 56 -0.61 -3.39 9.59
N ASP A 57 -0.53 -4.53 8.90
CA ASP A 57 -1.60 -5.52 8.83
C ASP A 57 -1.92 -6.12 10.21
N MET A 58 -0.89 -6.46 11.01
CA MET A 58 -1.08 -6.97 12.38
C MET A 58 -1.75 -5.95 13.29
N LEU A 59 -1.33 -4.69 13.22
CA LEU A 59 -1.92 -3.59 13.99
C LEU A 59 -3.39 -3.38 13.62
N LEU A 60 -3.72 -3.37 12.33
CA LEU A 60 -5.10 -3.26 11.87
C LEU A 60 -5.97 -4.41 12.37
N PHE A 61 -5.47 -5.65 12.29
CA PHE A 61 -6.17 -6.81 12.81
C PHE A 61 -6.35 -6.71 14.34
N TYR A 62 -5.29 -6.36 15.06
CA TYR A 62 -5.29 -6.25 16.52
C TYR A 62 -6.27 -5.18 17.00
N MET A 63 -6.21 -3.98 16.42
CA MET A 63 -7.15 -2.90 16.74
C MET A 63 -8.59 -3.33 16.44
N ALA A 64 -8.84 -4.04 15.33
CA ALA A 64 -10.17 -4.55 15.00
C ALA A 64 -10.67 -5.59 16.01
N ARG A 65 -9.78 -6.41 16.58
CA ARG A 65 -10.10 -7.42 17.58
C ARG A 65 -10.50 -6.82 18.92
N TYR A 66 -9.70 -5.87 19.41
CA TYR A 66 -9.79 -5.37 20.79
C TYR A 66 -10.44 -3.99 20.92
N ASN A 67 -10.37 -3.14 19.89
CA ASN A 67 -10.88 -1.76 19.92
C ASN A 67 -12.07 -1.57 18.96
N ARG A 68 -13.04 -2.49 19.02
CA ARG A 68 -14.21 -2.52 18.10
C ARG A 68 -14.99 -1.21 18.07
N GLN A 69 -15.15 -0.56 19.22
CA GLN A 69 -15.90 0.70 19.35
C GLN A 69 -15.27 1.82 18.52
N MET A 70 -13.93 1.86 18.46
CA MET A 70 -13.18 2.86 17.69
C MET A 70 -13.29 2.62 16.17
N ILE A 71 -13.31 1.37 15.74
CA ILE A 71 -13.27 1.02 14.31
C ILE A 71 -14.65 1.01 13.66
N THR A 72 -15.71 0.71 14.41
CA THR A 72 -17.06 0.58 13.88
C THR A 72 -17.57 1.85 13.16
N PRO A 73 -17.39 3.08 13.67
CA PRO A 73 -17.77 4.29 12.95
C PRO A 73 -17.05 4.45 11.60
N TYR A 74 -15.75 4.13 11.55
CA TYR A 74 -14.96 4.18 10.33
C TYR A 74 -15.44 3.15 9.28
N MET A 75 -15.84 1.95 9.73
CA MET A 75 -16.45 0.93 8.87
C MET A 75 -17.83 1.36 8.34
N GLN A 76 -18.63 2.06 9.15
CA GLN A 76 -19.92 2.58 8.72
C GLN A 76 -19.82 3.62 7.61
N LYS A 77 -18.74 4.43 7.60
CA LYS A 77 -18.45 5.36 6.49
C LYS A 77 -18.05 4.63 5.20
N HIS A 78 -17.47 3.43 5.32
CA HIS A 78 -16.95 2.65 4.19
C HIS A 78 -17.71 1.33 3.96
N ARG A 79 -19.01 1.28 4.31
CA ARG A 79 -19.85 0.07 4.30
C ARG A 79 -19.69 -0.80 3.05
N ARG A 80 -19.70 -0.20 1.85
CA ARG A 80 -19.59 -0.95 0.59
C ARG A 80 -18.25 -1.64 0.43
N LYS A 81 -17.14 -0.96 0.75
CA LYS A 81 -15.80 -1.55 0.67
C LYS A 81 -15.59 -2.59 1.76
N PHE A 82 -16.15 -2.35 2.95
CA PHE A 82 -16.11 -3.30 4.05
C PHE A 82 -16.91 -4.58 3.73
N ALA A 83 -18.09 -4.45 3.14
CA ALA A 83 -18.89 -5.58 2.68
C ALA A 83 -18.14 -6.41 1.62
N LEU A 84 -17.44 -5.76 0.69
CA LEU A 84 -16.57 -6.45 -0.26
C LEU A 84 -15.47 -7.25 0.45
N SER A 85 -14.80 -6.68 1.44
CA SER A 85 -13.80 -7.38 2.23
C SER A 85 -14.38 -8.58 2.99
N GLN A 86 -15.56 -8.43 3.59
CA GLN A 86 -16.26 -9.55 4.23
C GLN A 86 -16.62 -10.67 3.23
N LEU A 87 -17.10 -10.30 2.03
CA LEU A 87 -17.40 -11.27 0.97
C LEU A 87 -16.13 -11.99 0.50
N LEU A 88 -15.02 -11.28 0.33
CA LEU A 88 -13.73 -11.87 -0.02
C LEU A 88 -13.26 -12.85 1.04
N VAL A 89 -13.32 -12.48 2.32
CA VAL A 89 -12.98 -13.36 3.45
C VAL A 89 -13.89 -14.59 3.47
N LYS A 90 -15.21 -14.42 3.27
CA LYS A 90 -16.16 -15.53 3.26
C LYS A 90 -15.93 -16.49 2.08
N LYS A 91 -15.61 -15.96 0.90
CA LYS A 91 -15.45 -16.73 -0.33
C LYS A 91 -14.10 -17.43 -0.43
N TYR A 92 -13.02 -16.76 -0.02
CA TYR A 92 -11.65 -17.23 -0.24
C TYR A 92 -10.93 -17.64 1.05
N GLY A 93 -11.51 -17.38 2.24
CA GLY A 93 -10.93 -17.76 3.53
C GLY A 93 -9.51 -17.23 3.69
N ASP A 94 -8.57 -18.15 3.91
CA ASP A 94 -7.13 -17.87 4.06
C ASP A 94 -6.52 -17.20 2.82
N PHE A 95 -6.98 -17.55 1.63
CA PHE A 95 -6.46 -16.97 0.38
C PHE A 95 -6.81 -15.48 0.23
N ALA A 96 -7.79 -14.98 0.97
CA ALA A 96 -8.10 -13.55 1.01
C ALA A 96 -6.93 -12.70 1.52
N ILE A 97 -6.04 -13.25 2.35
CA ILE A 97 -4.83 -12.58 2.88
C ILE A 97 -3.82 -12.28 1.76
N PHE A 98 -3.81 -13.09 0.71
CA PHE A 98 -2.97 -12.88 -0.48
C PHE A 98 -3.64 -11.87 -1.42
N LEU A 99 -4.93 -12.07 -1.71
CA LEU A 99 -5.69 -11.21 -2.62
C LEU A 99 -5.76 -9.75 -2.16
N GLN A 100 -5.89 -9.52 -0.84
CA GLN A 100 -6.01 -8.17 -0.29
C GLN A 100 -4.84 -7.27 -0.72
N LYS A 101 -3.63 -7.82 -0.89
CA LYS A 101 -2.41 -7.04 -1.16
C LYS A 101 -2.40 -6.42 -2.55
N PHE A 102 -3.12 -7.00 -3.50
CA PHE A 102 -3.21 -6.53 -4.89
C PHE A 102 -4.39 -5.58 -5.13
N ILE A 103 -5.35 -5.51 -4.21
CA ILE A 103 -6.56 -4.73 -4.38
C ILE A 103 -6.50 -3.47 -3.52
N TYR A 104 -6.35 -2.32 -4.17
CA TYR A 104 -6.33 -1.02 -3.50
C TYR A 104 -7.62 -0.77 -2.70
N GLY A 105 -7.48 -0.28 -1.47
CA GLY A 105 -8.58 -0.03 -0.54
C GLY A 105 -9.15 -1.28 0.15
N VAL A 106 -8.92 -2.49 -0.39
CA VAL A 106 -9.30 -3.76 0.26
C VAL A 106 -8.19 -4.24 1.20
N LYS A 107 -6.92 -3.97 0.87
CA LYS A 107 -5.75 -4.34 1.69
C LYS A 107 -5.87 -3.99 3.17
N THR A 108 -6.46 -2.83 3.49
CA THR A 108 -6.61 -2.35 4.87
C THR A 108 -7.88 -2.88 5.52
N LEU A 109 -8.89 -3.24 4.72
CA LEU A 109 -10.21 -3.63 5.19
C LEU A 109 -10.33 -5.13 5.47
N VAL A 110 -9.56 -5.98 4.78
CA VAL A 110 -9.55 -7.43 5.03
C VAL A 110 -8.96 -7.78 6.40
N PRO A 111 -7.83 -7.21 6.86
CA PRO A 111 -7.31 -7.47 8.22
C PRO A 111 -8.32 -7.02 9.28
N ILE A 112 -8.99 -5.89 9.04
CA ILE A 112 -10.07 -5.40 9.91
C ILE A 112 -11.27 -6.36 9.90
N ALA A 113 -11.72 -6.81 8.74
CA ALA A 113 -12.85 -7.73 8.62
C ALA A 113 -12.58 -9.07 9.32
N MET A 114 -11.38 -9.63 9.14
CA MET A 114 -10.94 -10.83 9.83
C MET A 114 -10.80 -10.61 11.34
N GLY A 115 -10.25 -9.46 11.75
CA GLY A 115 -10.12 -9.04 13.15
C GLY A 115 -11.45 -8.72 13.85
N LEU A 116 -12.52 -8.38 13.11
CA LEU A 116 -13.87 -8.28 13.66
C LEU A 116 -14.58 -9.65 13.71
N GLY A 117 -14.30 -10.54 12.76
CA GLY A 117 -14.84 -11.91 12.69
C GLY A 117 -14.10 -12.92 13.57
N LYS A 118 -14.49 -14.20 13.63
CA LYS A 118 -13.86 -15.20 14.52
C LYS A 118 -12.48 -15.72 14.05
N TYR A 119 -11.80 -15.01 13.17
CA TYR A 119 -10.51 -15.45 12.61
C TYR A 119 -9.40 -15.41 13.68
N SER A 120 -8.50 -16.40 13.65
CA SER A 120 -7.40 -16.50 14.62
C SER A 120 -6.28 -15.51 14.30
N PHE A 121 -5.82 -14.76 15.31
CA PHE A 121 -4.71 -13.81 15.18
C PHE A 121 -3.42 -14.50 14.74
N LEU A 122 -3.09 -15.64 15.35
CA LEU A 122 -1.85 -16.38 15.02
C LEU A 122 -1.88 -16.93 13.59
N ARG A 123 -3.04 -17.45 13.15
CA ARG A 123 -3.21 -17.95 11.78
C ARG A 123 -3.04 -16.83 10.77
N PHE A 124 -3.62 -15.66 11.04
CA PHE A 124 -3.41 -14.46 10.21
C PHE A 124 -1.92 -14.05 10.20
N GLY A 125 -1.31 -14.03 11.39
CA GLY A 125 0.12 -13.92 11.65
C GLY A 125 0.99 -14.67 10.65
N ILE A 126 0.82 -15.98 10.64
CA ILE A 126 1.65 -16.91 9.88
C ILE A 126 1.38 -16.78 8.38
N LEU A 127 0.11 -16.66 7.96
CA LEU A 127 -0.24 -16.57 6.54
C LEU A 127 0.12 -15.21 5.92
N ASN A 128 0.16 -14.14 6.72
CA ASN A 128 0.50 -12.82 6.21
C ASN A 128 2.00 -12.69 5.86
N ILE A 129 2.88 -13.50 6.47
CA ILE A 129 4.32 -13.54 6.15
C ILE A 129 4.54 -13.87 4.66
N PRO A 130 4.16 -15.06 4.14
CA PRO A 130 4.37 -15.40 2.74
C PRO A 130 3.59 -14.48 1.80
N ALA A 131 2.39 -14.02 2.18
CA ALA A 131 1.64 -13.06 1.39
C ALA A 131 2.40 -11.74 1.21
N THR A 132 3.00 -11.21 2.28
CA THR A 132 3.77 -9.95 2.24
C THR A 132 5.08 -10.14 1.50
N ALA A 133 5.76 -11.26 1.71
CA ALA A 133 7.00 -11.58 1.00
C ALA A 133 6.75 -11.66 -0.51
N LEU A 134 5.71 -12.37 -0.95
CA LEU A 134 5.36 -12.48 -2.37
C LEU A 134 5.09 -11.10 -2.98
N PHE A 135 4.31 -10.26 -2.30
CA PHE A 135 4.00 -8.90 -2.75
C PHE A 135 5.27 -8.05 -2.91
N VAL A 136 6.12 -8.04 -1.87
CA VAL A 136 7.34 -7.22 -1.84
C VAL A 136 8.35 -7.70 -2.87
N LEU A 137 8.56 -9.01 -3.00
CA LEU A 137 9.47 -9.58 -3.98
C LEU A 137 8.99 -9.27 -5.40
N PHE A 138 7.70 -9.49 -5.68
CA PHE A 138 7.14 -9.23 -7.01
C PHE A 138 7.29 -7.77 -7.42
N PHE A 139 6.78 -6.84 -6.61
CA PHE A 139 6.82 -5.42 -6.96
C PHE A 139 8.17 -4.76 -6.75
N GLY A 140 8.97 -5.21 -5.77
CA GLY A 140 10.33 -4.73 -5.54
C GLY A 140 11.26 -5.07 -6.71
N MET A 141 11.24 -6.33 -7.17
CA MET A 141 12.04 -6.73 -8.34
C MET A 141 11.54 -6.06 -9.62
N LEU A 142 10.22 -5.99 -9.82
CA LEU A 142 9.63 -5.32 -10.98
C LEU A 142 10.05 -3.85 -11.03
N SER A 143 10.00 -3.17 -9.89
CA SER A 143 10.41 -1.77 -9.80
C SER A 143 11.91 -1.56 -9.99
N TYR A 144 12.75 -2.43 -9.44
CA TYR A 144 14.20 -2.30 -9.58
C TYR A 144 14.64 -2.54 -11.02
N LYS A 145 14.17 -3.62 -11.65
CA LYS A 145 14.47 -3.93 -13.06
C LYS A 145 13.85 -2.90 -14.03
N GLY A 146 12.64 -2.44 -13.72
CA GLY A 146 11.95 -1.37 -14.46
C GLY A 146 12.44 0.04 -14.14
N GLY A 147 13.44 0.18 -13.26
CA GLY A 147 13.89 1.47 -12.71
C GLY A 147 14.24 2.49 -13.80
N LYS A 148 14.88 2.06 -14.89
CA LYS A 148 15.20 2.93 -16.05
C LYS A 148 13.95 3.63 -16.61
N HIS A 149 12.86 2.88 -16.84
CA HIS A 149 11.63 3.43 -17.39
C HIS A 149 10.93 4.32 -16.38
N ILE A 150 10.90 3.91 -15.11
CA ILE A 150 10.30 4.70 -14.03
C ILE A 150 11.02 6.05 -13.91
N VAL A 151 12.36 6.04 -13.84
CA VAL A 151 13.16 7.26 -13.73
C VAL A 151 13.01 8.14 -14.98
N ALA A 152 13.01 7.55 -16.18
CA ALA A 152 12.81 8.31 -17.42
C ALA A 152 11.45 9.02 -17.46
N LEU A 153 10.37 8.35 -17.03
CA LEU A 153 9.05 8.97 -16.89
C LEU A 153 9.07 10.12 -15.88
N PHE A 154 9.70 9.93 -14.72
CA PHE A 154 9.84 11.00 -13.72
C PHE A 154 10.66 12.19 -14.22
N ALA A 155 11.74 11.94 -14.97
CA ALA A 155 12.57 12.99 -15.57
C ALA A 155 11.77 13.80 -16.59
N GLN A 156 10.99 13.14 -17.46
CA GLN A 156 10.11 13.81 -18.41
C GLN A 156 9.08 14.70 -17.71
N ILE A 157 8.45 14.22 -16.63
CA ILE A 157 7.49 15.00 -15.83
C ILE A 157 8.17 16.22 -15.19
N LYS A 158 9.42 16.08 -14.73
CA LYS A 158 10.16 17.18 -14.07
C LYS A 158 10.58 18.27 -15.06
N GLU A 159 11.00 17.88 -16.26
CA GLU A 159 11.43 18.81 -17.34
C GLU A 159 10.26 19.57 -17.96
N THR A 160 9.02 19.12 -17.75
CA THR A 160 7.80 19.75 -18.27
C THR A 160 6.85 20.16 -17.14
N PRO A 161 7.05 21.34 -16.52
CA PRO A 161 6.29 21.78 -15.34
C PRO A 161 4.77 21.79 -15.53
N TRP A 162 4.29 21.88 -16.78
CA TRP A 162 2.87 21.92 -17.17
C TRP A 162 2.20 20.54 -17.20
N ILE A 163 2.97 19.44 -17.30
CA ILE A 163 2.42 18.08 -17.33
C ILE A 163 1.85 17.68 -15.97
N MET A 164 2.49 18.10 -14.87
CA MET A 164 2.01 17.75 -13.52
C MET A 164 0.63 18.40 -13.20
N PRO A 165 0.40 19.70 -13.43
CA PRO A 165 -0.93 20.30 -13.33
C PRO A 165 -1.95 19.67 -14.30
N LEU A 166 -1.55 19.31 -15.52
CA LEU A 166 -2.45 18.69 -16.51
C LEU A 166 -2.88 17.27 -16.07
N ILE A 167 -1.95 16.45 -15.58
CA ILE A 167 -2.25 15.12 -15.03
C ILE A 167 -3.13 15.24 -13.79
N LEU A 168 -2.83 16.18 -12.89
CA LEU A 168 -3.66 16.43 -11.72
C LEU A 168 -5.05 16.94 -12.11
N ALA A 169 -5.15 17.86 -13.06
CA ALA A 169 -6.44 18.39 -13.53
C ALA A 169 -7.28 17.32 -14.24
N THR A 170 -6.66 16.44 -15.02
CA THR A 170 -7.36 15.32 -15.68
C THR A 170 -7.76 14.24 -14.69
N LEU A 171 -6.91 13.89 -13.71
CA LEU A 171 -7.26 12.95 -12.66
C LEU A 171 -8.35 13.51 -11.75
N LEU A 172 -8.19 14.73 -11.24
CA LEU A 172 -9.18 15.39 -10.37
C LEU A 172 -10.47 15.67 -11.13
N GLY A 173 -10.39 16.12 -12.38
CA GLY A 173 -11.54 16.33 -13.26
C GLY A 173 -12.26 15.02 -13.60
N GLY A 174 -11.51 13.94 -13.85
CA GLY A 174 -12.05 12.60 -14.08
C GLY A 174 -12.69 11.99 -12.84
N ILE A 175 -12.07 12.18 -11.66
CA ILE A 175 -12.62 11.81 -10.36
C ILE A 175 -13.88 12.62 -10.07
N TRP A 176 -13.86 13.94 -10.29
CA TRP A 176 -15.01 14.82 -10.12
C TRP A 176 -16.14 14.45 -11.08
N TRP A 177 -15.86 14.22 -12.36
CA TRP A 177 -16.86 13.78 -13.33
C TRP A 177 -17.44 12.41 -13.00
N TYR A 178 -16.59 11.46 -12.59
CA TYR A 178 -17.04 10.14 -12.14
C TYR A 178 -17.93 10.25 -10.90
N PHE A 179 -17.52 11.02 -9.89
CA PHE A 179 -18.34 11.24 -8.70
C PHE A 179 -19.62 11.98 -9.04
N HIS A 180 -19.59 13.02 -9.88
CA HIS A 180 -20.77 13.76 -10.31
C HIS A 180 -21.76 12.84 -11.05
N LYS A 181 -21.28 11.99 -11.97
CA LYS A 181 -22.11 11.03 -12.71
C LYS A 181 -22.64 9.87 -11.84
N VAL A 182 -21.93 9.48 -10.79
CA VAL A 182 -22.32 8.38 -9.89
C VAL A 182 -23.20 8.87 -8.73
N THR A 183 -23.04 10.12 -8.28
CA THR A 183 -23.88 10.74 -7.23
C THR A 183 -25.16 11.36 -7.79
N HIS A 184 -25.17 11.82 -9.04
CA HIS A 184 -26.43 12.05 -9.77
C HIS A 184 -26.97 10.74 -10.34
N LYS A 185 -27.61 9.93 -9.48
CA LYS A 185 -28.66 9.02 -9.93
C LYS A 185 -30.00 9.51 -9.38
N ARG A 186 -30.96 9.62 -10.30
CA ARG A 186 -32.40 9.76 -10.09
C ARG A 186 -32.91 8.86 -8.97
#